data_AF-A0A0N8P328-F1
#
_entry.id   AF-A0A0N8P328-F1
#
_cell.length_a   1.000
_cell.length_b   1.000
_cell.length_c   1.000
_cell.angle_alpha   90.00
_cell.angle_beta   90.00
_cell.angle_gamma   90.00
#
_symmetry.space_group_name_H-M   'P 1'
#
loop_
_entity.id
_entity.type
_entity.pdbx_description
1 polymer ?
#
loop_
_entity_poly.entity_id
_entity_poly.type
_entity_poly.pdbx_seq_one_letter_code
_entity_poly.pdbx_strand_id
1 'polypeptide(L)'
;MTNEQLIARIAEIKQSNPDNLMARHFEADYFRDLDVGLQQRLRKIIASGVENPNSNMGAYAMAADDYEQFAPLLDVMIRDFHGLDADTAIAQPHDWDTDAVACDLGAIDPALKEVSMRVRVARNVASFPLPGAMSQQQRVAFEGIA
;
A
#
# COMPACT_ATOMS: atom_id res chain seq x y z
N MET A 1 17.68 16.16 0.37
CA MET A 1 17.85 15.48 -0.92
C MET A 1 16.99 16.17 -1.97
N THR A 2 17.59 16.67 -3.06
CA THR A 2 16.87 17.28 -4.20
C THR A 2 16.05 16.24 -4.97
N ASN A 3 15.24 16.66 -5.94
CA ASN A 3 14.50 15.72 -6.80
C ASN A 3 15.45 14.85 -7.64
N GLU A 4 16.49 15.42 -8.25
CA GLU A 4 17.43 14.63 -9.04
C GLU A 4 18.27 13.66 -8.18
N GLN A 5 18.63 14.05 -6.95
CA GLN A 5 19.29 13.12 -6.02
C GLN A 5 18.36 11.97 -5.62
N LEU A 6 17.06 12.23 -5.45
CA LEU A 6 16.05 11.21 -5.17
C LEU A 6 15.91 10.25 -6.35
N ILE A 7 15.79 10.77 -7.59
CA ILE A 7 15.69 9.96 -8.81
C ILE A 7 16.92 9.06 -8.96
N ALA A 8 18.13 9.62 -8.80
CA ALA A 8 19.37 8.85 -8.85
C ALA A 8 19.39 7.74 -7.79
N ARG A 9 18.96 8.06 -6.56
CA ARG A 9 18.87 7.08 -5.48
C ARG A 9 17.89 5.94 -5.81
N ILE A 10 16.72 6.25 -6.37
CA ILE A 10 15.74 5.23 -6.76
C ILE A 10 16.31 4.35 -7.88
N ALA A 11 17.04 4.91 -8.85
CA ALA A 11 17.69 4.14 -9.90
C ALA A 11 18.74 3.15 -9.35
N GLU A 12 19.52 3.55 -8.35
CA GLU A 12 20.44 2.65 -7.64
C GLU A 12 19.67 1.51 -6.93
N ILE A 13 18.56 1.83 -6.27
CA ILE A 13 17.72 0.84 -5.57
C ILE A 13 17.12 -0.13 -6.59
N LYS A 14 16.62 0.34 -7.72
CA LYS A 14 16.08 -0.49 -8.82
C LYS A 14 17.09 -1.54 -9.30
N GLN A 15 18.38 -1.19 -9.34
CA GLN A 15 19.45 -2.12 -9.74
C GLN A 15 19.87 -3.07 -8.60
N SER A 16 20.01 -2.55 -7.38
CA SER A 16 20.56 -3.30 -6.24
C SER A 16 19.53 -4.14 -5.48
N ASN A 17 18.25 -3.74 -5.53
CA ASN A 17 17.13 -4.35 -4.83
C ASN A 17 15.95 -4.50 -5.83
N PRO A 18 16.07 -5.40 -6.81
CA PRO A 18 15.06 -5.53 -7.86
C PRO A 18 13.68 -5.88 -7.32
N ASP A 19 13.58 -6.48 -6.12
CA ASP A 19 12.31 -6.83 -5.46
C ASP A 19 11.56 -5.65 -4.85
N ASN A 20 12.17 -4.46 -4.79
CA ASN A 20 11.50 -3.23 -4.36
C ASN A 20 10.57 -2.72 -5.46
N LEU A 21 9.28 -3.03 -5.35
CA LEU A 21 8.27 -2.70 -6.36
C LEU A 21 8.17 -1.21 -6.64
N MET A 22 8.25 -0.36 -5.61
CA MET A 22 8.29 1.09 -5.80
C MET A 22 9.44 1.48 -6.72
N ALA A 23 10.68 1.05 -6.41
CA ALA A 23 11.83 1.41 -7.23
C ALA A 23 11.77 0.79 -8.62
N ARG A 24 11.25 -0.44 -8.74
CA ARG A 24 11.07 -1.15 -10.01
C ARG A 24 10.15 -0.40 -10.97
N HIS A 25 9.02 0.09 -10.49
CA HIS A 25 7.98 0.75 -11.29
C HIS A 25 8.08 2.28 -11.29
N PHE A 26 9.04 2.86 -10.57
CA PHE A 26 9.25 4.30 -10.57
C PHE A 26 9.76 4.79 -11.93
N GLU A 27 9.01 5.71 -12.53
CA GLU A 27 9.36 6.39 -13.77
C GLU A 27 9.74 7.84 -13.50
N ALA A 28 10.99 8.19 -13.83
CA ALA A 28 11.56 9.49 -13.50
C ALA A 28 10.87 10.65 -14.21
N ASP A 29 10.47 10.45 -15.47
CA ASP A 29 9.81 11.49 -16.27
C ASP A 29 8.41 11.79 -15.74
N TYR A 30 7.65 10.76 -15.38
CA TYR A 30 6.37 10.94 -14.68
C TYR A 30 6.53 11.78 -13.41
N PHE A 31 7.53 11.48 -12.57
CA PHE A 31 7.77 12.26 -11.35
C PHE A 31 8.14 13.73 -11.66
N ARG A 32 8.92 13.98 -12.72
CA ARG A 32 9.31 15.34 -13.12
C ARG A 32 8.12 16.16 -13.63
N ASP A 33 7.19 15.52 -14.33
CA ASP A 33 6.02 16.16 -14.92
C ASP A 33 4.95 16.56 -13.88
N LEU A 34 5.01 15.98 -12.68
CA LEU A 34 4.13 16.39 -11.57
C LEU A 34 4.41 17.82 -11.13
N ASP A 35 3.36 18.53 -10.72
CA ASP A 35 3.51 19.81 -10.04
C ASP A 35 4.26 19.65 -8.70
N VAL A 36 4.81 20.76 -8.19
CA VAL A 36 5.63 20.75 -6.97
C VAL A 36 4.87 20.15 -5.77
N GLY A 37 3.56 20.39 -5.65
CA GLY A 37 2.75 19.85 -4.57
C GLY A 37 2.60 18.34 -4.66
N LEU A 38 2.30 17.83 -5.86
CA LEU A 38 2.20 16.40 -6.15
C LEU A 38 3.55 15.69 -6.01
N GLN A 39 4.66 16.33 -6.38
CA GLN A 39 6.00 15.81 -6.11
C GLN A 39 6.23 15.64 -4.61
N GLN A 40 5.90 16.64 -3.77
CA GLN A 40 6.06 16.52 -2.33
C GLN A 40 5.16 15.43 -1.73
N ARG A 41 3.93 15.29 -2.25
CA ARG A 41 3.00 14.25 -1.83
C ARG A 41 3.52 12.85 -2.20
N LEU A 42 3.96 12.65 -3.44
CA LEU A 42 4.53 11.38 -3.90
C LEU A 42 5.83 11.02 -3.16
N ARG A 43 6.67 12.01 -2.83
CA ARG A 43 7.86 11.80 -1.99
C ARG A 43 7.54 11.19 -0.63
N LYS A 44 6.42 11.58 -0.01
CA LYS A 44 5.97 10.96 1.24
C LYS A 44 5.55 9.52 1.01
N ILE A 45 4.82 9.25 -0.07
CA ILE A 45 4.33 7.92 -0.42
C ILE A 45 5.50 6.92 -0.60
N ILE A 46 6.55 7.31 -1.31
CA ILE A 46 7.68 6.41 -1.65
C ILE A 46 8.82 6.41 -0.62
N ALA A 47 8.73 7.22 0.45
CA ALA A 47 9.81 7.44 1.39
C ALA A 47 10.35 6.13 1.99
N SER A 48 9.45 5.21 2.37
CA SER A 48 9.84 3.94 2.98
C SER A 48 10.70 3.10 2.06
N GLY A 49 10.40 3.02 0.77
CA GLY A 49 11.18 2.25 -0.20
C GLY A 49 12.55 2.86 -0.51
N VAL A 50 12.69 4.18 -0.36
CA VAL A 50 13.97 4.89 -0.52
C VAL A 50 14.85 4.72 0.70
N GLU A 51 14.26 4.84 1.89
CA GLU A 51 14.96 4.72 3.18
C GLU A 51 15.28 3.28 3.55
N ASN A 52 14.45 2.32 3.08
CA ASN A 52 14.59 0.90 3.33
C ASN A 52 14.60 0.15 1.99
N PRO A 53 15.75 0.15 1.28
CA PRO A 53 15.86 -0.43 -0.07
C PRO A 53 15.44 -1.90 -0.17
N ASN A 54 15.56 -2.65 0.92
CA ASN A 54 15.19 -4.07 1.03
C ASN A 54 13.68 -4.30 1.25
N SER A 55 12.85 -3.26 1.24
CA SER A 55 11.39 -3.42 1.25
C SER A 55 10.90 -3.97 -0.07
N ASN A 56 10.03 -4.99 -0.05
CA ASN A 56 9.42 -5.51 -1.27
C ASN A 56 8.41 -4.53 -1.89
N MET A 57 7.69 -3.73 -1.08
CA MET A 57 6.68 -2.81 -1.60
C MET A 57 7.23 -1.40 -1.81
N GLY A 58 7.76 -0.79 -0.74
CA GLY A 58 8.40 0.52 -0.80
C GLY A 58 7.49 1.75 -0.93
N ALA A 59 6.16 1.60 -0.95
CA ALA A 59 5.21 2.71 -0.98
C ALA A 59 4.06 2.56 0.03
N TYR A 60 3.60 3.68 0.59
CA TYR A 60 2.43 3.76 1.48
C TYR A 60 1.55 4.94 1.08
N ALA A 61 0.30 4.66 0.70
CA ALA A 61 -0.68 5.72 0.47
C ALA A 61 -0.97 6.48 1.78
N MET A 62 -1.11 7.79 1.64
CA MET A 62 -1.28 8.77 2.72
C MET A 62 -2.75 9.22 2.83
N ALA A 63 -3.49 9.20 1.72
CA ALA A 63 -4.91 9.46 1.64
C ALA A 63 -5.57 8.52 0.61
N ALA A 64 -6.90 8.38 0.68
CA ALA A 64 -7.63 7.46 -0.19
C ALA A 64 -7.51 7.82 -1.68
N ASP A 65 -7.52 9.12 -1.99
CA ASP A 65 -7.38 9.66 -3.35
C ASP A 65 -5.97 9.49 -3.94
N ASP A 66 -4.97 9.06 -3.15
CA ASP A 66 -3.64 8.78 -3.69
C ASP A 66 -3.66 7.67 -4.74
N TYR A 67 -4.55 6.68 -4.58
CA TYR A 67 -4.67 5.57 -5.52
C TYR A 67 -5.10 6.04 -6.90
N GLU A 68 -5.98 7.05 -6.99
CA GLU A 68 -6.37 7.66 -8.27
C GLU A 68 -5.32 8.68 -8.74
N GLN A 69 -4.87 9.57 -7.84
CA GLN A 69 -3.95 10.66 -8.16
C GLN A 69 -2.58 10.16 -8.65
N PHE A 70 -2.10 9.05 -8.10
CA PHE A 70 -0.81 8.45 -8.45
C PHE A 70 -0.98 7.08 -9.12
N ALA A 71 -2.12 6.84 -9.76
CA ALA A 71 -2.39 5.61 -10.52
C ALA A 71 -1.24 5.20 -11.46
N PRO A 72 -0.56 6.11 -12.20
CA PRO A 72 0.57 5.73 -13.06
C PRO A 72 1.70 4.96 -12.36
N LEU A 73 1.87 5.13 -11.04
CA LEU A 73 2.80 4.35 -10.22
C LEU A 73 2.09 3.27 -9.39
N LEU A 74 1.01 3.63 -8.68
CA LEU A 74 0.40 2.73 -7.71
C LEU A 74 -0.39 1.59 -8.35
N ASP A 75 -1.04 1.82 -9.49
CA ASP A 75 -1.82 0.78 -10.19
C ASP A 75 -0.90 -0.36 -10.68
N VAL A 76 0.21 -0.01 -11.35
CA VAL A 76 1.19 -0.99 -11.82
C VAL A 76 1.83 -1.77 -10.67
N MET A 77 2.10 -1.12 -9.53
CA MET A 77 2.59 -1.78 -8.32
C MET A 77 1.55 -2.75 -7.72
N ILE A 78 0.29 -2.34 -7.63
CA ILE A 78 -0.81 -3.17 -7.12
C ILE A 78 -0.97 -4.41 -7.99
N ARG A 79 -0.95 -4.24 -9.32
CA ARG A 79 -1.08 -5.36 -10.26
C ARG A 79 0.07 -6.36 -10.14
N ASP A 80 1.32 -5.88 -10.11
CA ASP A 80 2.50 -6.75 -9.94
C ASP A 80 2.40 -7.53 -8.63
N PHE A 81 2.10 -6.85 -7.52
CA PHE A 81 2.01 -7.50 -6.20
C PHE A 81 0.87 -8.53 -6.10
N HIS A 82 -0.28 -8.24 -6.69
CA HIS A 82 -1.47 -9.10 -6.63
C HIS A 82 -1.57 -10.11 -7.78
N GLY A 83 -0.62 -10.10 -8.72
CA GLY A 83 -0.66 -10.97 -9.90
C GLY A 83 -1.87 -10.72 -10.80
N LEU A 84 -2.27 -9.45 -10.96
CA LEU A 84 -3.41 -9.06 -11.78
C LEU A 84 -2.97 -8.71 -13.20
N ASP A 85 -3.67 -9.22 -14.20
CA ASP A 85 -3.45 -8.81 -15.59
C ASP A 85 -3.83 -7.33 -15.80
N ALA A 86 -3.26 -6.70 -16.83
CA ALA A 86 -3.48 -5.28 -17.14
C ALA A 86 -4.96 -4.92 -17.35
N ASP A 87 -5.74 -5.81 -17.94
CA ASP A 87 -7.16 -5.59 -18.23
C ASP A 87 -8.09 -6.08 -17.11
N THR A 88 -7.55 -6.68 -16.04
CA THR A 88 -8.35 -7.12 -14.90
C THR A 88 -8.82 -5.91 -14.11
N ALA A 89 -10.14 -5.81 -13.89
CA ALA A 89 -10.70 -4.80 -13.02
C ALA A 89 -10.16 -4.98 -11.59
N ILE A 90 -9.58 -3.92 -11.02
CA ILE A 90 -9.19 -3.88 -9.60
C ILE A 90 -10.47 -3.61 -8.78
N ALA A 91 -11.37 -4.59 -8.79
CA ALA A 91 -12.60 -4.60 -8.03
C ALA A 91 -12.65 -5.89 -7.23
N GLN A 92 -12.55 -5.77 -5.91
CA GLN A 92 -12.73 -6.90 -5.00
C GLN A 92 -14.13 -6.76 -4.39
N PRO A 93 -15.16 -7.41 -4.98
CA PRO A 93 -16.46 -7.47 -4.34
C PRO A 93 -16.26 -8.10 -2.96
N HIS A 94 -16.80 -7.45 -1.93
CA HIS A 94 -16.74 -7.96 -0.57
C HIS A 94 -18.15 -8.31 -0.11
N ASP A 95 -18.30 -9.50 0.47
CA ASP A 95 -19.49 -9.90 1.21
C ASP A 95 -19.08 -10.17 2.66
N TRP A 96 -19.71 -9.43 3.57
CA TRP A 96 -19.52 -9.58 5.02
C TRP A 96 -20.71 -10.29 5.65
N ASP A 97 -21.70 -10.70 4.85
CA ASP A 97 -22.76 -11.58 5.30
C ASP A 97 -22.19 -12.98 5.53
N THR A 98 -22.13 -13.35 6.81
CA THR A 98 -21.66 -14.66 7.23
C THR A 98 -22.79 -15.67 7.35
N ASP A 99 -24.06 -15.25 7.22
CA ASP A 99 -25.22 -16.11 7.49
C ASP A 99 -25.33 -17.26 6.46
N ALA A 100 -24.85 -17.02 5.24
CA ALA A 100 -24.78 -18.02 4.17
C ALA A 100 -23.48 -18.84 4.15
N VAL A 101 -22.49 -18.50 4.99
CA VAL A 101 -21.17 -19.15 5.01
C VAL A 101 -21.07 -20.08 6.21
N ALA A 102 -21.14 -21.39 5.97
CA ALA A 102 -20.88 -22.40 6.99
C ALA A 102 -19.37 -22.45 7.33
N CYS A 103 -18.89 -21.53 8.15
CA CYS A 103 -17.57 -21.63 8.78
C CYS A 103 -17.69 -22.51 10.04
N ASP A 104 -17.68 -23.82 9.88
CA ASP A 104 -17.66 -24.76 11.01
C ASP A 104 -16.23 -24.87 11.57
N LEU A 105 -15.95 -24.08 12.62
CA LEU A 105 -14.68 -24.16 13.34
C LEU A 105 -14.47 -25.52 14.04
N GLY A 106 -15.53 -26.31 14.24
CA GLY A 106 -15.46 -27.68 14.77
C GLY A 106 -15.01 -28.72 13.74
N ALA A 107 -15.04 -28.39 12.45
CA ALA A 107 -14.53 -29.23 11.36
C ALA A 107 -13.02 -29.03 11.08
N ILE A 108 -12.33 -28.20 11.89
CA ILE A 108 -10.88 -28.04 11.79
C ILE A 108 -10.20 -29.37 12.09
N ASP A 109 -9.23 -29.75 11.25
CA ASP A 109 -8.49 -31.01 11.37
C ASP A 109 -7.93 -31.19 12.81
N PRO A 110 -8.28 -32.28 13.51
CA PRO A 110 -7.75 -32.59 14.85
C PRO A 110 -6.22 -32.65 14.92
N ALA A 111 -5.53 -32.87 13.80
CA ALA A 111 -4.07 -32.81 13.73
C ALA A 111 -3.52 -31.40 14.07
N LEU A 112 -4.33 -30.35 13.92
CA LEU A 112 -3.97 -28.95 14.19
C LEU A 112 -4.19 -28.53 15.66
N LYS A 113 -4.54 -29.46 16.56
CA LYS A 113 -4.85 -29.16 17.98
C LYS A 113 -3.73 -28.48 18.78
N GLU A 114 -2.47 -28.66 18.36
CA GLU A 114 -1.30 -28.08 19.04
C GLU A 114 -0.86 -26.73 18.42
N VAL A 115 -1.65 -26.17 17.48
CA VAL A 115 -1.36 -24.89 16.84
C VAL A 115 -2.53 -23.91 16.98
N SER A 116 -2.29 -22.64 16.60
CA SER A 116 -3.32 -21.59 16.62
C SER A 116 -3.68 -21.15 15.21
N MET A 117 -4.95 -20.82 14.99
CA MET A 117 -5.46 -20.19 13.77
C MET A 117 -5.75 -18.72 14.04
N ARG A 118 -5.42 -17.85 13.08
CA ARG A 118 -5.65 -16.40 13.19
C ARG A 118 -6.08 -15.82 11.86
N VAL A 119 -7.27 -15.24 11.83
CA VAL A 119 -7.78 -14.42 10.73
C VAL A 119 -7.72 -12.95 11.12
N ARG A 120 -7.25 -12.08 10.23
CA ARG A 120 -7.22 -10.62 10.43
C ARG A 120 -7.69 -9.93 9.17
N VAL A 121 -8.30 -8.76 9.36
CA VAL A 121 -8.62 -7.85 8.27
C VAL A 121 -8.20 -6.43 8.64
N ALA A 122 -7.91 -5.60 7.64
CA ALA A 122 -7.60 -4.19 7.83
C ALA A 122 -8.72 -3.33 7.24
N ARG A 123 -9.04 -2.21 7.90
CA ARG A 123 -10.03 -1.23 7.46
C ARG A 123 -9.52 0.18 7.77
N ASN A 124 -9.99 1.14 6.98
CA ASN A 124 -9.82 2.57 7.24
C ASN A 124 -11.19 3.20 7.51
N VAL A 125 -11.25 4.21 8.38
CA VAL A 125 -12.47 4.98 8.66
C VAL A 125 -12.49 6.20 7.73
N ALA A 126 -13.55 6.36 6.94
CA ALA A 126 -13.63 7.35 5.87
C ALA A 126 -13.40 8.81 6.32
N SER A 127 -13.74 9.14 7.57
CA SER A 127 -13.56 10.48 8.14
C SER A 127 -12.12 10.86 8.46
N PHE A 128 -11.14 9.96 8.25
CA PHE A 128 -9.75 10.17 8.61
C PHE A 128 -8.82 9.92 7.43
N PRO A 129 -7.67 10.62 7.36
CA PRO A 129 -6.60 10.26 6.44
C PRO A 129 -6.07 8.86 6.77
N LEU A 130 -5.36 8.25 5.81
CA LEU A 130 -4.69 6.99 6.05
C LEU A 130 -3.59 7.18 7.12
N PRO A 131 -3.19 6.11 7.82
CA PRO A 131 -2.33 6.22 9.00
C PRO A 131 -1.02 7.00 8.80
N GLY A 132 -0.46 7.01 7.58
CA GLY A 132 0.77 7.73 7.27
C GLY A 132 0.66 9.26 7.25
N ALA A 133 -0.55 9.82 7.10
CA ALA A 133 -0.79 11.27 7.13
C ALA A 133 -1.62 11.74 8.33
N MET A 134 -1.94 10.83 9.25
CA MET A 134 -2.74 11.14 10.42
C MET A 134 -1.93 11.96 11.43
N SER A 135 -2.44 13.13 11.81
CA SER A 135 -1.86 13.92 12.91
C SER A 135 -2.08 13.24 14.25
N GLN A 136 -1.32 13.62 15.28
CA GLN A 136 -1.53 13.12 16.64
C GLN A 136 -2.97 13.37 17.13
N GLN A 137 -3.52 14.55 16.88
CA GLN A 137 -4.89 14.90 17.28
C GLN A 137 -5.92 14.04 16.54
N GLN A 138 -5.73 13.83 15.23
CA GLN A 138 -6.59 12.95 14.44
C GLN A 138 -6.51 11.51 14.92
N ARG A 139 -5.33 11.03 15.33
CA ARG A 139 -5.15 9.68 15.88
C ARG A 139 -5.86 9.49 17.22
N VAL A 140 -5.75 10.47 18.11
CA VAL A 140 -6.51 10.47 19.38
C VAL A 140 -8.02 10.49 19.11
N ALA A 141 -8.47 11.32 18.16
CA ALA A 141 -9.88 11.37 17.79
C ALA A 141 -10.37 10.05 17.14
N PHE A 142 -9.54 9.43 16.30
CA PHE A 142 -9.82 8.13 15.69
C PHE A 142 -10.00 7.03 16.72
N GLU A 143 -9.15 6.98 17.75
CA GLU A 143 -9.26 6.01 18.86
C GLU A 143 -10.54 6.23 19.70
N GLY A 144 -11.09 7.45 19.71
CA GLY A 144 -12.33 7.80 20.41
C GLY A 144 -13.63 7.50 19.68
N ILE A 145 -13.59 6.87 18.49
CA ILE A 145 -14.80 6.54 17.69
C ILE A 145 -15.48 5.25 18.18
N ALA A 146 -14.84 4.52 19.09
CA ALA A 146 -15.36 3.29 19.68
C ALA A 146 -16.73 3.46 20.35
#